data_AF-A0A8C4WY44-F1
#
_entry.id   AF-A0A8C4WY44-F1
#
_cell.length_a   1.000
_cell.length_b   1.000
_cell.length_c   1.000
_cell.angle_alpha   90.00
_cell.angle_beta   90.00
_cell.angle_gamma   90.00
#
_symmetry.space_group_name_H-M   'P 1'
#
loop_
_entity.id
_entity.type
_entity.pdbx_description
1 polymer ?
#
loop_
_entity_poly.entity_id
_entity_poly.type
_entity_poly.pdbx_seq_one_letter_code
_entity_poly.pdbx_strand_id
1 'polypeptide(L)'
;MEEYSIAAQVWKLSSCDMCELARNSVLMSGFPSETKYHWLGTNYQKEGPEGNDIRQTNVPNIRVAFRHETLCQELFLILKGAQAASKSA
;
A
#
# COMPACT_ATOMS: atom_id res chain seq x y z
N MET A 1 9.98 10.39 -13.94
CA MET A 1 10.32 11.46 -12.98
C MET A 1 9.46 12.69 -13.20
N GLU A 2 9.36 13.20 -14.42
CA GLU A 2 8.55 14.39 -14.75
C GLU A 2 7.09 14.31 -14.27
N GLU A 3 6.37 13.24 -14.62
CA GLU A 3 4.97 13.02 -14.17
C GLU A 3 4.81 13.05 -12.64
N TYR A 4 5.77 12.45 -11.93
CA TYR A 4 5.80 12.42 -10.48
C TYR A 4 6.03 13.84 -9.92
N SER A 5 6.95 14.61 -10.51
CA SER A 5 7.22 15.99 -10.11
C SER A 5 6.01 16.91 -10.31
N ILE A 6 5.31 16.78 -11.44
CA ILE A 6 4.09 17.56 -11.73
C ILE A 6 2.98 17.17 -10.74
N ALA A 7 2.73 15.88 -10.55
CA ALA A 7 1.70 15.40 -9.62
C ALA A 7 1.98 15.87 -8.19
N ALA A 8 3.23 15.80 -7.72
CA ALA A 8 3.60 16.26 -6.39
C ALA A 8 3.29 17.75 -6.19
N GLN A 9 3.58 18.59 -7.18
CA GLN A 9 3.32 20.02 -7.11
C GLN A 9 1.82 20.33 -7.15
N VAL A 10 1.08 19.71 -8.07
CA VAL A 10 -0.35 20.00 -8.28
C VAL A 10 -1.19 19.48 -7.11
N TRP A 11 -0.87 18.29 -6.59
CA TRP A 11 -1.67 17.60 -5.56
C TRP A 11 -1.09 17.75 -4.16
N LYS A 12 0.00 18.53 -4.01
CA LYS A 12 0.71 18.76 -2.75
C LYS A 12 1.14 17.47 -2.06
N LEU A 13 1.63 16.50 -2.84
CA LEU A 13 2.08 15.21 -2.32
C LEU A 13 3.40 15.38 -1.58
N SER A 14 3.48 14.76 -0.40
CA SER A 14 4.71 14.70 0.39
C SER A 14 5.68 13.67 -0.18
N SER A 15 6.93 13.67 0.30
CA SER A 15 7.90 12.61 -0.03
C SER A 15 7.38 11.21 0.33
N CYS A 16 6.68 11.08 1.46
CA CYS A 16 6.04 9.85 1.89
C CYS A 16 5.00 9.36 0.87
N ASP A 17 4.15 10.27 0.37
CA ASP A 17 3.12 9.94 -0.63
C ASP A 17 3.75 9.50 -1.95
N MET A 18 4.82 10.17 -2.37
CA MET A 18 5.55 9.83 -3.60
C MET A 18 6.25 8.47 -3.50
N CYS A 19 6.88 8.18 -2.36
CA CYS A 19 7.48 6.87 -2.10
C CYS A 19 6.43 5.76 -2.03
N GLU A 20 5.26 6.03 -1.43
CA GLU A 20 4.15 5.07 -1.39
C GLU A 20 3.62 4.76 -2.80
N LEU A 21 3.43 5.79 -3.64
CA LEU A 21 3.05 5.62 -5.04
C LEU A 21 4.09 4.80 -5.82
N ALA A 22 5.37 5.13 -5.67
CA ALA A 22 6.45 4.41 -6.33
C ALA A 22 6.51 2.93 -5.88
N ARG A 23 6.42 2.66 -4.57
CA ARG A 23 6.36 1.31 -4.00
C ARG A 23 5.23 0.50 -4.61
N ASN A 24 4.03 1.06 -4.65
CA ASN A 24 2.84 0.36 -5.16
C ASN A 24 2.92 0.14 -6.68
N SER A 25 3.57 1.03 -7.43
CA SER A 25 3.81 0.83 -8.87
C SER A 25 4.66 -0.41 -9.14
N VAL A 26 5.69 -0.66 -8.33
CA VAL A 26 6.52 -1.87 -8.41
C VAL A 26 5.70 -3.10 -8.02
N LEU A 27 4.89 -3.00 -6.96
CA LEU A 27 4.04 -4.11 -6.51
C LEU A 27 3.08 -4.57 -7.61
N MET A 28 2.42 -3.62 -8.29
CA MET A 28 1.43 -3.86 -9.36
C MET A 28 2.04 -4.22 -10.71
N SER A 29 3.33 -3.97 -10.91
CA SER A 29 4.03 -4.26 -12.16
C SER A 29 4.08 -5.76 -12.49
N GLY A 30 4.40 -6.08 -13.75
CA GLY A 30 4.68 -7.46 -14.20
C GLY A 30 6.12 -7.93 -13.98
N PHE A 31 6.94 -7.23 -13.19
CA PHE A 31 8.34 -7.64 -12.99
C PHE A 31 8.45 -9.00 -12.27
N PRO A 32 9.53 -9.77 -12.53
CA PRO A 32 9.80 -11.01 -11.81
C PRO A 32 9.90 -10.79 -10.29
N SER A 33 9.52 -11.82 -9.52
CA SER A 33 9.57 -11.75 -8.06
C SER A 33 10.96 -11.43 -7.52
N GLU A 34 12.03 -11.95 -8.15
CA GLU A 34 13.42 -11.66 -7.77
C GLU A 34 13.73 -10.16 -7.81
N THR A 35 13.29 -9.47 -8.87
CA THR A 35 13.42 -8.01 -8.98
C THR A 35 12.62 -7.29 -7.90
N LYS A 36 11.39 -7.75 -7.62
CA LYS A 36 10.56 -7.16 -6.56
C LYS A 36 11.16 -7.37 -5.17
N TYR A 37 11.75 -8.53 -4.88
CA TYR A 37 12.47 -8.78 -3.63
C TYR A 37 13.65 -7.82 -3.46
N HIS A 38 14.37 -7.54 -4.54
CA HIS A 38 15.51 -6.63 -4.51
C HIS A 38 15.12 -5.15 -4.33
N TRP A 39 13.94 -4.72 -4.82
CA TRP A 39 13.50 -3.32 -4.73
C TRP A 39 12.58 -3.02 -3.54
N LEU A 40 11.83 -4.01 -3.05
CA LEU A 40 10.82 -3.82 -1.99
C LEU A 40 11.17 -4.52 -0.68
N GLY A 41 12.12 -5.46 -0.71
CA GLY A 41 12.52 -6.29 0.40
C GLY A 41 11.99 -7.71 0.35
N THR A 42 12.64 -8.58 1.12
CA THR A 42 12.38 -10.04 1.14
C THR A 42 10.96 -10.39 1.57
N ASN A 43 10.29 -9.52 2.33
CA ASN A 43 8.97 -9.75 2.87
C ASN A 43 7.85 -9.04 2.11
N TYR A 44 8.09 -8.49 0.91
CA TYR A 44 7.14 -7.61 0.21
C TYR A 44 5.72 -8.19 -0.01
N GLN A 45 5.58 -9.52 0.05
CA GLN A 45 4.30 -10.23 -0.10
C GLN A 45 3.47 -10.28 1.18
N LYS A 46 4.05 -9.97 2.34
CA LYS A 46 3.30 -9.89 3.60
C LYS A 46 2.40 -8.67 3.62
N GLU A 47 1.24 -8.81 4.25
CA GLU A 47 0.33 -7.69 4.45
C GLU A 47 0.79 -6.78 5.59
N GLY A 48 0.35 -5.52 5.51
CA GLY A 48 0.64 -4.52 6.55
C GLY A 48 2.12 -4.14 6.67
N PRO A 49 2.54 -3.60 7.82
CA PRO A 49 3.89 -3.08 8.01
C PRO A 49 4.98 -4.16 7.98
N GLU A 50 4.63 -5.43 8.18
CA GLU A 50 5.59 -6.54 8.07
C GLU A 50 6.13 -6.73 6.64
N GLY A 51 5.36 -6.34 5.63
CA GLY A 51 5.75 -6.40 4.23
C GLY A 51 6.45 -5.16 3.71
N ASN A 52 6.89 -4.26 4.59
CA ASN A 52 7.56 -3.04 4.21
C ASN A 52 8.97 -2.97 4.79
N ASP A 53 9.98 -2.96 3.91
CA ASP A 53 11.34 -2.59 4.27
C ASP A 53 11.55 -1.10 3.99
N ILE A 54 11.48 -0.27 5.04
CA ILE A 54 11.67 1.18 4.94
C ILE A 54 13.01 1.56 4.32
N ARG A 55 14.04 0.73 4.44
CA ARG A 55 15.38 1.03 3.88
C ARG A 55 15.38 0.95 2.35
N GLN A 56 14.42 0.23 1.77
CA GLN A 56 14.27 0.06 0.33
C GLN A 56 13.15 0.94 -0.23
N THR A 57 12.02 1.02 0.47
CA THR A 57 10.82 1.70 -0.04
C THR A 57 10.74 3.17 0.37
N ASN A 58 11.44 3.57 1.43
CA ASN A 58 11.35 4.89 2.06
C ASN A 58 9.92 5.28 2.50
N VAL A 59 9.02 4.30 2.65
CA VAL A 59 7.67 4.50 3.20
C VAL A 59 7.70 4.21 4.70
N PRO A 60 7.31 5.15 5.57
CA PRO A 60 7.23 4.94 7.01
C PRO A 60 6.27 3.79 7.38
N ASN A 61 6.66 2.92 8.31
CA ASN A 61 5.80 1.80 8.74
C ASN A 61 4.46 2.26 9.33
N ILE A 62 4.41 3.44 9.97
CA ILE A 62 3.16 4.01 10.47
C ILE A 62 2.15 4.31 9.34
N ARG A 63 2.65 4.74 8.17
CA ARG A 63 1.82 4.97 6.97
C ARG A 63 1.21 3.66 6.49
N VAL A 64 2.02 2.61 6.38
CA VAL A 64 1.59 1.28 5.93
C VAL A 64 0.63 0.65 6.94
N ALA A 65 0.90 0.78 8.24
CA ALA A 65 0.01 0.31 9.31
C ALA A 65 -1.36 0.98 9.22
N PHE A 66 -1.41 2.30 9.11
CA PHE A 66 -2.66 3.04 8.96
C PHE A 66 -3.48 2.57 7.74
N ARG A 67 -2.83 2.39 6.57
CA ARG A 67 -3.49 1.88 5.36
C ARG A 67 -4.10 0.50 5.58
N HIS A 68 -3.33 -0.39 6.19
CA HIS A 68 -3.73 -1.77 6.45
C HIS A 68 -4.88 -1.85 7.46
N GLU A 69 -4.77 -1.14 8.59
CA GLU A 69 -5.82 -1.07 9.61
C GLU A 69 -7.13 -0.51 9.03
N THR A 70 -7.05 0.57 8.24
CA THR A 70 -8.21 1.16 7.57
C THR A 70 -8.89 0.15 6.63
N LEU A 71 -8.11 -0.55 5.80
CA LEU A 71 -8.64 -1.57 4.89
C LEU A 71 -9.31 -2.72 5.64
N CYS A 72 -8.68 -3.25 6.69
CA CYS A 72 -9.27 -4.30 7.51
C CYS A 72 -10.57 -3.84 8.16
N GLN A 73 -10.63 -2.59 8.64
CA GLN A 73 -11.84 -2.02 9.22
C GLN A 73 -12.96 -1.87 8.18
N GLU A 74 -12.67 -1.37 6.98
CA GLU A 74 -13.63 -1.24 5.88
C GLU A 74 -14.18 -2.61 5.47
N LEU A 75 -13.31 -3.61 5.30
CA LEU A 75 -13.70 -4.98 4.98
C LEU A 75 -14.58 -5.58 6.09
N PHE A 76 -14.22 -5.37 7.36
CA PHE A 76 -15.02 -5.83 8.48
C PHE A 76 -16.43 -5.24 8.46
N LEU A 77 -16.58 -3.94 8.16
CA LEU A 77 -17.87 -3.28 8.05
C LEU A 77 -18.72 -3.86 6.92
N ILE A 78 -18.12 -4.09 5.74
CA ILE A 78 -18.80 -4.68 4.59
C ILE A 78 -19.29 -6.10 4.93
N LEU A 79 -18.41 -6.94 5.49
CA LEU A 79 -18.74 -8.32 5.84
C LEU A 79 -19.84 -8.39 6.90
N LYS A 80 -19.78 -7.53 7.91
CA LYS A 80 -20.83 -7.42 8.93
C LYS A 80 -22.16 -6.99 8.32
N GLY A 81 -22.15 -6.02 7.41
CA GLY A 81 -23.35 -5.58 6.68
C GLY A 81 -23.95 -6.69 5.83
N ALA A 82 -23.11 -7.43 5.09
CA ALA A 82 -23.53 -8.57 4.28
C ALA A 82 -24.18 -9.68 5.13
N GLN A 83 -23.61 -10.00 6.30
CA GLN A 83 -24.19 -10.97 7.23
C GLN A 83 -25.53 -10.52 7.84
N ALA A 84 -25.71 -9.22 8.08
CA ALA A 84 -26.97 -8.69 8.57
C ALA A 84 -28.07 -8.78 7.49
N ALA A 85 -27.73 -8.46 6.24
CA ALA A 85 -28.63 -8.59 5.10
C ALA A 85 -29.05 -10.05 4.86
N SER A 86 -28.10 -11.00 4.92
CA SER A 86 -28.39 -12.43 4.72
C SER A 86 -29.25 -13.05 5.83
N LYS A 87 -29.30 -12.45 7.03
CA LYS A 87 -30.16 -12.88 8.14
C LYS A 87 -31.57 -12.29 8.09
N SER A 88 -31.77 -11.26 7.26
CA SER A 88 -33.05 -10.55 7.12
C SER A 88 -33.84 -10.98 5.88
N ALA A 89 -33.22 -11.82 5.02
CA ALA A 89 -33.83 -12.48 3.87
C ALA A 89 -34.18 -13.93 4.25
#